data_AF-A0A022QVF4-F1
#
_entry.id   AF-A0A022QVF4-F1
#
_cell.length_a   1.000
_cell.length_b   1.000
_cell.length_c   1.000
_cell.angle_alpha   90.00
_cell.angle_beta   90.00
_cell.angle_gamma   90.00
#
_symmetry.space_group_name_H-M   'P 1'
#
loop_
_entity.id
_entity.type
_entity.pdbx_description
1 polymer ?
#
loop_
_entity_poly.entity_id
_entity_poly.type
_entity_poly.pdbx_seq_one_letter_code
_entity_poly.pdbx_strand_id
1 'polypeptide(L)'
;TKTTLTQKKKKAKLNDTTTDKDGALSIQVWHRRALILSALHKCFLYDSGSSKLLNYSEFEDLRKALVSQLVVEPPVSLKKHANVPSVEEVDDSLVACIGQMAVTADSDLFWKPLNHEVLMQTRSEKIRARVLGLRIVKYLVEKLKEEYLVLLPETIRFLDEVLEDSELPVKSLAQDIVREIETMSGESIRQYL
;
A
#
# COMPACT_ATOMS: atom_id res chain seq x y z
N THR A 1 -30.85 38.41 -36.30
CA THR A 1 -29.44 38.31 -35.87
C THR A 1 -29.38 37.50 -34.59
N LYS A 2 -29.07 36.19 -34.66
CA LYS A 2 -28.84 35.34 -33.47
C LYS A 2 -27.50 34.65 -33.67
N THR A 3 -26.48 35.15 -32.99
CA THR A 3 -25.10 34.67 -33.06
C THR A 3 -24.95 33.51 -32.08
N THR A 4 -24.86 32.29 -32.61
CA THR A 4 -24.59 31.07 -31.84
C THR A 4 -23.10 31.05 -31.45
N LEU A 5 -22.81 31.30 -30.17
CA LEU A 5 -21.46 31.17 -29.61
C LEU A 5 -21.16 29.70 -29.30
N THR A 6 -20.43 29.04 -30.19
CA THR A 6 -19.83 27.72 -29.95
C THR A 6 -18.64 27.87 -28.98
N GLN A 7 -18.85 27.53 -27.71
CA GLN A 7 -17.76 27.43 -26.74
C GLN A 7 -16.90 26.20 -27.05
N LYS A 8 -15.73 26.41 -27.66
CA LYS A 8 -14.67 25.39 -27.78
C LYS A 8 -14.13 25.07 -26.38
N LYS A 9 -14.40 23.85 -25.88
CA LYS A 9 -13.72 23.30 -24.70
C LYS A 9 -12.21 23.22 -24.98
N LYS A 10 -11.45 24.15 -24.41
CA LYS A 10 -9.99 24.11 -24.41
C LYS A 10 -9.59 23.00 -23.42
N LYS A 11 -9.29 21.79 -23.91
CA LYS A 11 -8.64 20.76 -23.08
C LYS A 11 -7.32 21.36 -22.60
N ALA A 12 -7.22 21.64 -21.31
CA ALA A 12 -5.96 22.01 -20.69
C ALA A 12 -4.99 20.84 -20.92
N LYS A 13 -3.91 21.07 -21.66
CA LYS A 13 -2.79 20.14 -21.73
C LYS A 13 -2.14 20.18 -20.35
N LEU A 14 -2.41 19.17 -19.53
CA LEU A 14 -1.59 18.91 -18.34
C LEU A 14 -0.19 18.59 -18.88
N ASN A 15 0.78 19.49 -18.67
CA ASN A 15 2.18 19.16 -18.85
C ASN A 15 2.56 18.24 -17.69
N ASP A 16 2.23 16.95 -17.81
CA ASP A 16 2.54 15.96 -16.80
C ASP A 16 3.96 15.46 -17.03
N THR A 17 4.94 16.22 -16.53
CA THR A 17 6.32 15.72 -16.42
C THR A 17 6.35 14.84 -15.18
N THR A 18 5.79 13.64 -15.33
CA THR A 18 5.78 12.60 -14.30
C THR A 18 7.20 12.17 -13.94
N THR A 19 8.09 12.26 -14.92
CA THR A 19 9.51 11.94 -14.81
C THR A 19 10.37 13.20 -14.95
N ASP A 20 11.47 13.22 -14.21
CA ASP A 20 12.54 14.20 -14.36
C ASP A 20 13.43 13.83 -15.57
N LYS A 21 14.41 14.67 -15.90
CA LYS A 21 15.27 14.50 -17.10
C LYS A 21 15.96 13.14 -17.22
N ASP A 22 16.15 12.44 -16.10
CA ASP A 22 16.81 11.13 -16.02
C ASP A 22 15.82 9.94 -16.02
N GLY A 23 14.52 10.19 -16.27
CA GLY A 23 13.48 9.16 -16.24
C GLY A 23 13.02 8.77 -14.82
N ALA A 24 13.64 9.31 -13.77
CA ALA A 24 13.24 9.14 -12.38
C ALA A 24 11.97 9.93 -12.04
N LEU A 25 11.21 9.52 -11.02
CA LEU A 25 10.01 10.23 -10.56
C LEU A 25 10.34 11.69 -10.19
N SER A 26 9.55 12.65 -10.64
CA SER A 26 9.79 14.05 -10.28
C SER A 26 9.43 14.32 -8.81
N ILE A 27 10.16 15.24 -8.17
CA ILE A 27 9.94 15.64 -6.77
C ILE A 27 8.50 16.14 -6.53
N GLN A 28 7.95 16.84 -7.51
CA GLN A 28 6.58 17.36 -7.43
C GLN A 28 5.54 16.24 -7.40
N VAL A 29 5.76 15.17 -8.18
CA VAL A 29 4.89 13.99 -8.14
C VAL A 29 5.04 13.25 -6.82
N TRP A 30 6.26 13.11 -6.30
CA TRP A 30 6.51 12.51 -4.99
C TRP A 30 5.78 13.24 -3.86
N HIS A 31 5.89 14.57 -3.82
CA HIS A 31 5.18 15.39 -2.84
C HIS A 31 3.65 15.24 -2.96
N ARG A 32 3.11 15.28 -4.19
CA ARG A 32 1.67 15.06 -4.42
C ARG A 32 1.21 13.67 -3.99
N ARG A 33 2.00 12.63 -4.28
CA ARG A 33 1.74 11.26 -3.83
C ARG A 33 1.61 11.20 -2.31
N ALA A 34 2.54 11.81 -1.58
CA ALA A 34 2.49 11.87 -0.11
C ALA A 34 1.19 12.52 0.39
N LEU A 35 0.79 13.66 -0.21
CA LEU A 35 -0.45 14.35 0.16
C LEU A 35 -1.70 13.51 -0.12
N ILE A 36 -1.75 12.84 -1.28
CA ILE A 36 -2.87 11.97 -1.66
C ILE A 36 -2.99 10.79 -0.70
N LEU A 37 -1.88 10.11 -0.39
CA LEU A 37 -1.86 9.00 0.57
C LEU A 37 -2.32 9.47 1.96
N SER A 38 -1.84 10.62 2.42
CA SER A 38 -2.25 11.19 3.71
C SER A 38 -3.74 11.52 3.74
N ALA A 39 -4.28 12.07 2.65
CA ALA A 39 -5.71 12.38 2.55
C ALA A 39 -6.56 11.11 2.54
N LEU A 40 -6.21 10.11 1.72
CA LEU A 40 -6.92 8.83 1.66
C LEU A 40 -6.89 8.09 2.99
N HIS A 41 -5.72 8.01 3.63
CA HIS A 41 -5.60 7.42 4.96
C HIS A 41 -6.54 8.09 5.97
N LYS A 42 -6.62 9.43 5.99
CA LYS A 42 -7.56 10.16 6.85
C LYS A 42 -9.02 9.90 6.49
N CYS A 43 -9.35 9.79 5.20
CA CYS A 43 -10.69 9.40 4.77
C CYS A 43 -11.09 8.05 5.35
N PHE A 44 -10.21 7.04 5.30
CA PHE A 44 -10.50 5.71 5.87
C PHE A 44 -10.52 5.72 7.39
N LEU A 45 -9.62 6.46 8.04
CA LEU A 45 -9.50 6.52 9.49
C LEU A 45 -10.74 7.16 10.14
N TYR A 46 -11.33 8.17 9.48
CA TYR A 46 -12.48 8.91 10.00
C TYR A 46 -13.79 8.56 9.29
N ASP A 47 -13.81 7.48 8.50
CA ASP A 47 -15.05 6.93 7.96
C ASP A 47 -15.82 6.23 9.09
N SER A 48 -16.52 7.03 9.91
CA SER A 48 -17.35 6.57 11.02
C SER A 48 -18.84 6.58 10.67
N GLY A 49 -19.18 6.66 9.38
CA GLY A 49 -20.55 6.80 8.89
C GLY A 49 -21.29 5.46 8.78
N SER A 50 -22.62 5.50 8.84
CA SER A 50 -23.50 4.34 8.65
C SER A 50 -23.47 3.76 7.22
N SER A 51 -22.88 4.50 6.28
CA SER A 51 -22.70 4.11 4.88
C SER A 51 -21.22 3.86 4.61
N LYS A 52 -20.88 2.69 4.05
CA LYS A 52 -19.51 2.38 3.64
C LYS A 52 -18.99 3.42 2.64
N LEU A 53 -17.80 3.99 2.89
CA LEU A 53 -17.16 4.96 1.97
C LEU A 53 -16.86 4.36 0.60
N LEU A 54 -16.54 3.07 0.56
CA LEU A 54 -16.24 2.35 -0.68
C LEU A 54 -17.26 1.25 -0.93
N ASN A 55 -17.78 1.18 -2.16
CA ASN A 55 -18.37 -0.02 -2.69
C ASN A 55 -17.30 -0.98 -3.25
N TYR A 56 -17.73 -2.16 -3.71
CA TYR A 56 -16.78 -3.18 -4.17
C TYR A 56 -15.93 -2.74 -5.37
N SER A 57 -16.53 -2.09 -6.36
CA SER A 57 -15.81 -1.62 -7.54
C SER A 57 -14.79 -0.55 -7.18
N GLU A 58 -15.17 0.39 -6.31
CA GLU A 58 -14.29 1.48 -5.86
C GLU A 58 -13.12 0.95 -5.03
N PHE A 59 -13.36 -0.03 -4.15
CA PHE A 59 -12.30 -0.71 -3.41
C PHE A 59 -11.33 -1.40 -4.37
N GLU A 60 -11.84 -2.13 -5.36
CA GLU A 60 -10.99 -2.85 -6.31
C GLU A 60 -10.12 -1.93 -7.17
N ASP A 61 -10.68 -0.80 -7.61
CA ASP A 61 -9.92 0.19 -8.36
C ASP A 61 -8.86 0.87 -7.49
N LEU A 62 -9.21 1.20 -6.25
CA LEU A 62 -8.31 1.86 -5.32
C LEU A 62 -7.21 0.92 -4.81
N ARG A 63 -7.54 -0.34 -4.57
CA ARG A 63 -6.58 -1.42 -4.24
C ARG A 63 -5.47 -1.48 -5.28
N LYS A 64 -5.83 -1.66 -6.56
CA LYS A 64 -4.85 -1.74 -7.66
C LYS A 64 -3.99 -0.48 -7.73
N ALA A 65 -4.62 0.69 -7.60
CA ALA A 65 -3.92 1.97 -7.63
C ALA A 65 -2.91 2.10 -6.47
N LEU A 66 -3.31 1.76 -5.24
CA LEU A 66 -2.46 1.86 -4.05
C LEU A 66 -1.35 0.81 -4.04
N VAL A 67 -1.65 -0.45 -4.34
CA VAL A 67 -0.66 -1.54 -4.33
C VAL A 67 0.42 -1.31 -5.41
N SER A 68 0.04 -0.74 -6.57
CA SER A 68 1.01 -0.34 -7.60
C SER A 68 2.05 0.68 -7.11
N GLN A 69 1.76 1.43 -6.03
CA GLN A 69 2.69 2.41 -5.47
C GLN A 69 3.86 1.77 -4.72
N LEU A 70 3.75 0.50 -4.30
CA LEU A 70 4.79 -0.18 -3.52
C LEU A 70 6.10 -0.34 -4.30
N VAL A 71 6.02 -0.44 -5.63
CA VAL A 71 7.18 -0.60 -6.52
C VAL A 71 7.70 0.72 -7.09
N VAL A 72 7.07 1.85 -6.76
CA VAL A 72 7.48 3.17 -7.25
C VAL A 72 8.65 3.69 -6.41
N GLU A 73 9.80 3.82 -7.05
CA GLU A 73 11.05 4.30 -6.43
C GLU A 73 11.00 5.80 -6.12
N PRO A 74 11.65 6.23 -5.02
CA PRO A 74 11.75 7.64 -4.69
C PRO A 74 12.64 8.42 -5.68
N PRO A 75 12.46 9.74 -5.82
CA PRO A 75 13.33 10.58 -6.63
C PRO A 75 14.79 10.55 -6.13
N VAL A 76 15.76 10.41 -7.03
CA VAL A 76 17.20 10.39 -6.69
C VAL A 76 17.64 11.71 -6.03
N SER A 77 17.00 12.82 -6.40
CA SER A 77 17.29 14.16 -5.89
C SER A 77 16.60 14.47 -4.56
N LEU A 78 15.82 13.55 -3.97
CA LEU A 78 14.98 13.82 -2.79
C LEU A 78 15.76 14.45 -1.62
N LYS A 79 16.99 13.98 -1.37
CA LYS A 79 17.88 14.51 -0.31
C LYS A 79 18.22 16.00 -0.44
N LYS A 80 18.03 16.59 -1.62
CA LYS A 80 18.28 18.02 -1.89
C LYS A 80 17.09 18.92 -1.56
N HIS A 81 15.94 18.35 -1.19
CA HIS A 81 14.68 19.08 -1.00
C HIS A 81 14.12 18.87 0.40
N ALA A 82 14.51 19.74 1.35
CA ALA A 82 14.11 19.64 2.75
C ALA A 82 12.60 19.85 3.02
N ASN A 83 11.88 20.52 2.12
CA ASN A 83 10.44 20.81 2.27
C ASN A 83 9.53 19.72 1.68
N VAL A 84 10.09 18.55 1.38
CA VAL A 84 9.38 17.43 0.76
C VAL A 84 9.47 16.22 1.67
N PRO A 85 8.39 15.43 1.82
CA PRO A 85 8.40 14.23 2.66
C PRO A 85 9.52 13.27 2.27
N SER A 86 10.18 12.72 3.29
CA SER A 86 11.20 11.68 3.20
C SER A 86 10.65 10.37 2.62
N VAL A 87 11.55 9.42 2.32
CA VAL A 87 11.14 8.09 1.84
C VAL A 87 10.33 7.37 2.91
N GLU A 88 10.81 7.46 4.15
CA GLU A 88 10.22 6.87 5.33
C GLU A 88 8.81 7.42 5.60
N GLU A 89 8.62 8.74 5.55
CA GLU A 89 7.29 9.35 5.76
C GLU A 89 6.25 8.92 4.71
N VAL A 90 6.66 8.77 3.45
CA VAL A 90 5.77 8.31 2.38
C VAL A 90 5.50 6.82 2.50
N ASP A 91 6.49 6.03 2.90
CA ASP A 91 6.35 4.61 3.15
C ASP A 91 5.39 4.33 4.31
N ASP A 92 5.55 5.04 5.41
CA ASP A 92 4.66 4.97 6.57
C ASP A 92 3.23 5.37 6.19
N SER A 93 3.09 6.44 5.41
CA SER A 93 1.78 6.89 4.91
C SER A 93 1.13 5.85 3.99
N LEU A 94 1.92 5.18 3.13
CA LEU A 94 1.40 4.16 2.22
C LEU A 94 0.92 2.92 2.98
N VAL A 95 1.74 2.43 3.92
CA VAL A 95 1.40 1.28 4.76
C VAL A 95 0.14 1.57 5.56
N ALA A 96 0.08 2.73 6.23
CA ALA A 96 -1.09 3.15 7.00
C ALA A 96 -2.33 3.32 6.12
N CYS A 97 -2.19 3.90 4.92
CA CYS A 97 -3.29 4.07 3.98
C CYS A 97 -3.91 2.74 3.54
N ILE A 98 -3.09 1.77 3.10
CA ILE A 98 -3.56 0.47 2.64
C ILE A 98 -4.12 -0.35 3.81
N GLY A 99 -3.40 -0.39 4.93
CA GLY A 99 -3.81 -1.11 6.12
C GLY A 99 -5.13 -0.59 6.67
N GLN A 100 -5.28 0.73 6.80
CA GLN A 100 -6.51 1.34 7.28
C GLN A 100 -7.68 1.13 6.31
N MET A 101 -7.44 1.17 4.99
CA MET A 101 -8.47 0.82 4.00
C MET A 101 -9.04 -0.58 4.24
N ALA A 102 -8.18 -1.55 4.56
CA ALA A 102 -8.60 -2.92 4.86
C ALA A 102 -9.42 -3.00 6.16
N VAL A 103 -8.96 -2.33 7.21
CA VAL A 103 -9.67 -2.27 8.51
C VAL A 103 -11.06 -1.66 8.32
N THR A 104 -11.18 -0.56 7.58
CA THR A 104 -12.47 0.10 7.33
C THR A 104 -13.39 -0.74 6.42
N ALA A 105 -12.84 -1.59 5.54
CA ALA A 105 -13.64 -2.43 4.65
C ALA A 105 -14.43 -3.54 5.38
N ASP A 106 -13.85 -4.03 6.49
CA ASP A 106 -14.47 -4.94 7.46
C ASP A 106 -15.14 -6.17 6.81
N SER A 107 -14.45 -6.81 5.88
CA SER A 107 -14.96 -8.01 5.19
C SER A 107 -13.86 -8.78 4.46
N ASP A 108 -13.90 -10.11 4.61
CA ASP A 108 -13.00 -11.05 3.95
C ASP A 108 -13.08 -10.99 2.41
N LEU A 109 -14.21 -10.56 1.86
CA LEU A 109 -14.42 -10.27 0.44
C LEU A 109 -13.36 -9.27 -0.09
N PHE A 110 -12.98 -8.29 0.74
CA PHE A 110 -11.99 -7.27 0.42
C PHE A 110 -10.58 -7.67 0.84
N TRP A 111 -10.46 -8.31 2.00
CA TRP A 111 -9.15 -8.66 2.54
C TRP A 111 -8.43 -9.72 1.71
N LYS A 112 -9.13 -10.73 1.19
CA LYS A 112 -8.54 -11.80 0.38
C LYS A 112 -7.79 -11.27 -0.86
N PRO A 113 -8.44 -10.53 -1.78
CA PRO A 113 -7.73 -10.01 -2.95
C PRO A 113 -6.64 -9.00 -2.59
N LEU A 114 -6.82 -8.19 -1.54
CA LEU A 114 -5.80 -7.26 -1.07
C LEU A 114 -4.58 -7.98 -0.51
N ASN A 115 -4.77 -8.95 0.38
CA ASN A 115 -3.70 -9.72 1.00
C ASN A 115 -2.87 -10.45 -0.05
N HIS A 116 -3.54 -11.11 -1.00
CA HIS A 116 -2.86 -11.77 -2.12
C HIS A 116 -1.96 -10.79 -2.90
N GLU A 117 -2.50 -9.63 -3.31
CA GLU A 117 -1.74 -8.69 -4.13
C GLU A 117 -0.56 -8.05 -3.37
N VAL A 118 -0.71 -7.82 -2.07
CA VAL A 118 0.36 -7.36 -1.17
C VAL A 118 1.44 -8.43 -1.00
N LEU A 119 1.04 -9.70 -0.79
CA LEU A 119 1.97 -10.83 -0.71
C LEU A 119 2.74 -11.02 -2.01
N MET A 120 2.12 -10.78 -3.17
CA MET A 120 2.85 -10.82 -4.44
C MET A 120 3.98 -9.77 -4.52
N GLN A 121 3.91 -8.67 -3.76
CA GLN A 121 5.02 -7.70 -3.70
C GLN A 121 6.23 -8.20 -2.92
N THR A 122 6.08 -9.22 -2.05
CA THR A 122 7.22 -9.83 -1.35
C THR A 122 8.11 -10.65 -2.27
N ARG A 123 7.71 -10.87 -3.53
CA ARG A 123 8.54 -11.46 -4.59
C ARG A 123 9.20 -10.44 -5.50
N SER A 124 9.09 -9.14 -5.18
CA SER A 124 9.70 -8.09 -5.99
C SER A 124 11.23 -8.17 -5.94
N GLU A 125 11.89 -7.92 -7.07
CA GLU A 125 13.35 -7.72 -7.11
C GLU A 125 13.80 -6.55 -6.22
N LYS A 126 12.89 -5.58 -5.98
CA LYS A 126 13.16 -4.39 -5.17
C LYS A 126 12.96 -4.67 -3.69
N ILE A 127 14.03 -4.55 -2.92
CA ILE A 127 14.05 -4.76 -1.47
C ILE A 127 12.98 -3.89 -0.78
N ARG A 128 12.87 -2.61 -1.16
CA ARG A 128 11.89 -1.68 -0.59
C ARG A 128 10.45 -2.16 -0.79
N ALA A 129 10.11 -2.67 -1.97
CA ALA A 129 8.77 -3.20 -2.23
C ALA A 129 8.47 -4.45 -1.36
N ARG A 130 9.45 -5.34 -1.19
CA ARG A 130 9.31 -6.51 -0.31
C ARG A 130 9.08 -6.11 1.13
N VAL A 131 9.88 -5.17 1.65
CA VAL A 131 9.73 -4.63 3.01
C VAL A 131 8.36 -3.99 3.16
N LEU A 132 7.91 -3.14 2.23
CA LEU A 132 6.59 -2.49 2.35
C LEU A 132 5.44 -3.50 2.30
N GLY A 133 5.52 -4.52 1.45
CA GLY A 133 4.53 -5.60 1.41
C GLY A 133 4.40 -6.28 2.77
N LEU A 134 5.54 -6.67 3.36
CA LEU A 134 5.55 -7.27 4.71
C LEU A 134 5.08 -6.31 5.80
N ARG A 135 5.40 -5.00 5.72
CA ARG A 135 4.90 -4.01 6.68
C ARG A 135 3.38 -3.88 6.63
N ILE A 136 2.79 -4.01 5.45
CA ILE A 136 1.32 -4.04 5.30
C ILE A 136 0.75 -5.33 5.87
N VAL A 137 1.33 -6.49 5.55
CA VAL A 137 0.92 -7.78 6.14
C VAL A 137 0.93 -7.71 7.67
N LYS A 138 2.03 -7.19 8.24
CA LYS A 138 2.16 -6.96 9.68
C LYS A 138 1.04 -6.07 10.22
N TYR A 139 0.77 -4.93 9.58
CA TYR A 139 -0.31 -4.03 9.96
C TYR A 139 -1.67 -4.75 9.96
N LEU A 140 -1.95 -5.60 8.96
CA LEU A 140 -3.20 -6.37 8.89
C LEU A 140 -3.29 -7.39 10.02
N VAL A 141 -2.23 -8.11 10.33
CA VAL A 141 -2.17 -9.04 11.48
C VAL A 141 -2.47 -8.30 12.78
N GLU A 142 -1.82 -7.16 13.02
CA GLU A 142 -1.98 -6.38 14.25
C GLU A 142 -3.39 -5.79 14.42
N LYS A 143 -4.02 -5.36 13.32
CA LYS A 143 -5.31 -4.65 13.35
C LYS A 143 -6.53 -5.58 13.21
N LEU A 144 -6.47 -6.55 12.31
CA LEU A 144 -7.57 -7.50 12.10
C LEU A 144 -7.59 -8.62 13.14
N LYS A 145 -6.44 -8.92 13.78
CA LYS A 145 -6.32 -9.93 14.83
C LYS A 145 -6.93 -11.27 14.39
N GLU A 146 -7.84 -11.85 15.17
CA GLU A 146 -8.48 -13.15 14.88
C GLU A 146 -9.11 -13.21 13.48
N GLU A 147 -9.60 -12.08 12.95
CA GLU A 147 -10.18 -12.02 11.61
C GLU A 147 -9.14 -12.27 10.51
N TYR A 148 -7.85 -12.02 10.78
CA TYR A 148 -6.76 -12.32 9.87
C TYR A 148 -6.57 -13.83 9.64
N LEU A 149 -7.06 -14.70 10.52
CA LEU A 149 -6.89 -16.16 10.41
C LEU A 149 -7.45 -16.73 9.09
N VAL A 150 -8.46 -16.08 8.49
CA VAL A 150 -9.00 -16.47 7.18
C VAL A 150 -7.98 -16.31 6.04
N LEU A 151 -6.97 -15.46 6.21
CA LEU A 151 -5.91 -15.17 5.25
C LEU A 151 -4.63 -15.98 5.51
N LEU A 152 -4.55 -16.63 6.68
CA LEU A 152 -3.36 -17.30 7.15
C LEU A 152 -2.88 -18.44 6.24
N PRO A 153 -3.76 -19.32 5.68
CA PRO A 153 -3.31 -20.42 4.83
C PRO A 153 -2.54 -19.95 3.59
N GLU A 154 -2.92 -18.82 3.02
CA GLU A 154 -2.19 -18.21 1.90
C GLU A 154 -0.90 -17.57 2.39
N THR A 155 -0.97 -16.79 3.47
CA THR A 155 0.16 -16.04 4.02
C THR A 155 1.33 -16.93 4.42
N ILE A 156 1.06 -18.10 5.03
CA ILE A 156 2.10 -19.08 5.41
C ILE A 156 2.94 -19.50 4.19
N ARG A 157 2.30 -19.74 3.03
CA ARG A 157 3.01 -20.17 1.82
C ARG A 157 4.00 -19.13 1.30
N PHE A 158 3.74 -17.85 1.54
CA PHE A 158 4.66 -16.77 1.18
C PHE A 158 5.71 -16.53 2.27
N LEU A 159 5.35 -16.68 3.55
CA LEU A 159 6.30 -16.51 4.64
C LEU A 159 7.43 -17.53 4.57
N ASP A 160 7.17 -18.78 4.17
CA ASP A 160 8.22 -19.79 3.97
C ASP A 160 9.30 -19.29 2.99
N GLU A 161 8.89 -18.86 1.80
CA GLU A 161 9.78 -18.27 0.79
C GLU A 161 10.53 -17.03 1.30
N VAL A 162 9.84 -16.14 2.00
CA VAL A 162 10.42 -14.87 2.47
C VAL A 162 11.38 -15.08 3.65
N LEU A 163 11.22 -16.13 4.45
CA LEU A 163 12.16 -16.48 5.53
C LEU A 163 13.54 -16.92 4.99
N GLU A 164 13.58 -17.36 3.73
CA GLU A 164 14.79 -17.68 2.98
C GLU A 164 15.42 -16.47 2.27
N ASP A 165 14.82 -15.27 2.34
CA ASP A 165 15.33 -14.06 1.67
C ASP A 165 16.75 -13.71 2.16
N SER A 166 17.61 -13.30 1.21
CA SER A 166 19.00 -12.92 1.49
C SER A 166 19.12 -11.60 2.24
N GLU A 167 18.11 -10.74 2.14
CA GLU A 167 18.11 -9.41 2.74
C GLU A 167 17.61 -9.46 4.19
N LEU A 168 18.51 -9.11 5.12
CA LEU A 168 18.23 -9.11 6.56
C LEU A 168 16.96 -8.33 6.97
N PRO A 169 16.67 -7.12 6.43
CA PRO A 169 15.47 -6.39 6.81
C PRO A 169 14.18 -7.13 6.44
N VAL A 170 14.17 -7.84 5.32
CA VAL A 170 13.02 -8.63 4.85
C VAL A 170 12.83 -9.84 5.74
N LYS A 171 13.90 -10.60 5.97
CA LYS A 171 13.89 -11.79 6.82
C LYS A 171 13.50 -11.48 8.27
N SER A 172 14.04 -10.41 8.85
CA SER A 172 13.70 -9.98 10.21
C SER A 172 12.21 -9.65 10.34
N LEU A 173 11.66 -8.96 9.34
CA LEU A 173 10.25 -8.58 9.36
C LEU A 173 9.32 -9.80 9.18
N ALA A 174 9.71 -10.77 8.34
CA ALA A 174 8.98 -12.03 8.23
C ALA A 174 8.98 -12.82 9.55
N GLN A 175 10.12 -12.86 10.25
CA GLN A 175 10.21 -13.49 11.57
C GLN A 175 9.34 -12.77 12.62
N ASP A 176 9.26 -11.44 12.57
CA ASP A 176 8.35 -10.66 13.42
C ASP A 176 6.88 -11.03 13.17
N ILE A 177 6.48 -11.10 11.90
CA ILE A 177 5.11 -11.46 11.51
C ILE A 177 4.77 -12.88 11.99
N VAL A 178 5.68 -13.85 11.82
CA VAL A 178 5.50 -15.21 12.33
C VAL A 178 5.25 -15.19 13.84
N ARG A 179 6.06 -14.45 14.61
CA ARG A 179 5.89 -14.34 16.06
C ARG A 179 4.54 -13.71 16.45
N GLU A 180 4.10 -12.70 15.74
CA GLU A 180 2.81 -12.05 15.99
C GLU A 180 1.63 -12.98 15.68
N ILE A 181 1.70 -13.73 14.58
CA ILE A 181 0.70 -14.74 14.25
C ILE A 181 0.68 -15.84 15.32
N GLU A 182 1.83 -16.36 15.74
CA GLU A 182 1.92 -17.39 16.80
C GLU A 182 1.34 -16.88 18.13
N THR A 183 1.62 -15.61 18.46
CA THR A 183 1.08 -14.97 19.67
C THR A 183 -0.44 -14.82 19.59
N MET A 184 -0.97 -14.51 18.41
CA MET A 184 -2.39 -14.34 18.16
C MET A 184 -3.15 -15.68 18.10
N SER A 185 -2.59 -16.69 17.45
CA SER A 185 -3.22 -18.02 17.31
C SER A 185 -3.09 -18.88 18.57
N GLY A 186 -2.08 -18.62 19.41
CA GLY A 186 -1.73 -19.48 20.54
C GLY A 186 -1.05 -20.79 20.15
N GLU A 187 -0.72 -20.96 18.86
CA GLU A 187 -0.13 -22.16 18.30
C GLU A 187 1.13 -21.83 17.48
N SER A 188 2.09 -22.75 17.49
CA SER A 188 3.27 -22.64 16.62
C SER A 188 2.86 -22.89 15.17
N ILE A 189 3.03 -21.89 14.31
CA ILE A 189 2.77 -22.03 12.87
C ILE A 189 3.97 -22.62 12.12
N ARG A 190 5.12 -22.75 12.78
CA ARG A 190 6.36 -23.31 12.19
C ARG A 190 6.24 -24.74 11.71
N GLN A 191 5.25 -25.49 12.18
CA GLN A 191 4.97 -26.83 11.67
C GLN A 191 4.41 -26.83 10.24
N TYR A 192 3.98 -25.65 9.75
CA TYR A 192 3.41 -25.44 8.42
C TYR A 192 4.32 -24.62 7.50
N LEU A 193 5.46 -24.15 8.03
CA LEU A 193 6.52 -23.48 7.29
C LEU A 193 7.57 -24.52 6.91
#